data_AF-A0A967GH98-F1
#
_entry.id   AF-A0A967GH98-F1
#
_cell.length_a   1.000
_cell.length_b   1.000
_cell.length_c   1.000
_cell.angle_alpha   90.00
_cell.angle_beta   90.00
_cell.angle_gamma   90.00
#
_symmetry.space_group_name_H-M   'P 1'
#
loop_
_entity.id
_entity.type
_entity.pdbx_description
1 polymer ?
#
loop_
_entity_poly.entity_id
_entity_poly.type
_entity_poly.pdbx_seq_one_letter_code
_entity_poly.pdbx_strand_id
1 'polypeptide(L)' 'MYLDNRYVEGSSSPFTRVDARGNTYQTRTLDDGSHYEVLKNIPDASELADALRDSARSLEFVELEYFWYASYRLAGR' A
#
# COMPACT_ATOMS: atom_id res chain seq x y z
N MET A 1 4.25 -7.40 11.43
CA MET A 1 4.27 -7.85 10.03
C MET A 1 3.17 -7.11 9.30
N TYR A 2 3.48 -6.60 8.11
CA TYR A 2 2.50 -6.03 7.18
C TYR A 2 2.42 -6.89 5.92
N LEU A 3 1.26 -6.87 5.27
CA LEU A 3 1.01 -7.51 3.99
C LEU A 3 -0.09 -6.72 3.29
N ASP A 4 0.10 -6.42 2.02
CA ASP A 4 -0.94 -5.85 1.16
C ASP A 4 -0.68 -6.24 -0.31
N ASN A 5 -1.59 -5.87 -1.19
CA ASN A 5 -1.45 -6.06 -2.63
C ASN A 5 -0.33 -5.16 -3.17
N ARG A 6 0.41 -5.68 -4.14
CA ARG A 6 1.27 -4.90 -5.03
C ARG A 6 0.42 -4.32 -6.14
N TYR A 7 0.75 -3.11 -6.62
CA TYR A 7 0.12 -2.59 -7.83
C TYR A 7 0.67 -3.35 -9.03
N VAL A 8 -0.22 -4.00 -9.78
CA VAL A 8 0.12 -4.73 -11.00
C VAL A 8 -0.77 -4.21 -12.11
N GLU A 9 -0.17 -3.58 -13.12
CA GLU A 9 -0.89 -3.06 -14.26
C GLU A 9 -1.70 -4.17 -14.95
N GLY A 10 -2.96 -3.88 -15.30
CA GLY A 10 -3.89 -4.86 -15.87
C GLY A 10 -4.53 -5.85 -14.86
N SER A 11 -3.99 -5.99 -13.65
CA SER A 11 -4.60 -6.80 -12.58
C SER A 11 -5.16 -5.94 -11.43
N SER A 12 -4.61 -4.76 -11.22
CA SER A 12 -5.05 -3.80 -10.20
C SER A 12 -6.04 -2.81 -10.80
N SER A 13 -6.96 -2.30 -9.98
CA SER A 13 -7.77 -1.16 -10.39
C SER A 13 -6.87 0.08 -10.49
N PRO A 14 -6.98 0.86 -11.58
CA PRO A 14 -6.13 2.01 -11.78
C PRO A 14 -6.41 3.08 -10.73
N PHE A 15 -5.37 3.85 -10.39
CA PHE A 15 -5.56 5.07 -9.61
C PHE A 15 -6.29 6.10 -10.46
N THR A 16 -7.34 6.70 -9.90
CA THR A 16 -8.20 7.67 -10.58
C THR A 16 -7.94 9.10 -10.11
N ARG A 17 -7.33 9.28 -8.94
CA ARG A 17 -6.99 10.61 -8.40
C ARG A 17 -5.80 10.54 -7.44
N VAL A 18 -5.04 11.64 -7.41
CA VAL A 18 -4.05 11.93 -6.36
C VAL A 18 -4.46 13.23 -5.67
N ASP A 19 -4.48 13.27 -4.33
CA ASP A 19 -4.77 14.51 -3.59
C ASP A 19 -3.52 15.36 -3.34
N ALA A 20 -3.71 16.56 -2.80
CA ALA A 20 -2.62 17.50 -2.51
C ALA A 20 -1.60 16.98 -1.46
N ARG A 21 -1.91 15.89 -0.75
CA ARG A 21 -1.01 15.24 0.21
C ARG A 21 -0.32 14.01 -0.38
N GLY A 22 -0.55 13.70 -1.66
CA GLY A 22 0.01 12.54 -2.34
C GLY A 22 -0.76 11.25 -2.14
N ASN A 23 -1.93 11.26 -1.49
CA ASN A 23 -2.74 10.04 -1.39
C ASN A 23 -3.36 9.68 -2.74
N THR A 24 -3.38 8.40 -3.04
CA THR A 24 -3.96 7.84 -4.27
C THR A 24 -5.31 7.20 -3.99
N TYR A 25 -6.23 7.34 -4.94
CA TYR A 25 -7.60 6.84 -4.84
C TYR A 25 -7.92 5.97 -6.06
N GLN A 26 -8.75 4.95 -5.85
CA GLN A 26 -9.31 4.10 -6.89
C GLN A 26 -10.83 4.26 -6.89
N THR A 27 -11.43 4.49 -8.05
CA THR A 27 -12.89 4.50 -8.19
C THR A 27 -13.39 3.07 -8.34
N ARG A 28 -14.35 2.68 -7.49
CA ARG A 28 -15.03 1.39 -7.53
C ARG A 28 -16.47 1.60 -7.97
N THR A 29 -16.90 0.81 -8.94
CA THR A 29 -18.30 0.74 -9.38
C THR A 29 -18.89 -0.54 -8.80
N LEU A 30 -19.99 -0.42 -8.07
CA LEU A 30 -20.72 -1.58 -7.53
C LEU A 30 -21.73 -2.10 -8.55
N ASP A 31 -22.32 -3.27 -8.27
CA ASP A 31 -23.28 -3.93 -9.16
C ASP A 31 -24.56 -3.11 -9.40
N ASP A 32 -24.90 -2.20 -8.47
CA ASP A 32 -26.02 -1.25 -8.61
C ASP A 32 -25.68 0.00 -9.43
N GLY A 33 -24.45 0.09 -9.95
CA GLY A 33 -23.95 1.22 -10.72
C GLY A 33 -23.49 2.41 -9.88
N SER A 34 -23.55 2.33 -8.55
CA SER A 34 -22.99 3.38 -7.68
C SER A 34 -21.46 3.42 -7.76
N HIS A 35 -20.90 4.62 -7.57
CA HIS A 35 -19.45 4.85 -7.62
C HIS A 35 -18.93 5.37 -6.30
N TYR A 36 -17.81 4.81 -5.85
CA TYR A 36 -17.12 5.23 -4.63
C TYR A 36 -15.64 5.44 -4.89
N GLU A 37 -15.08 6.55 -4.39
CA GLU A 37 -13.63 6.72 -4.30
C GLU A 37 -13.09 6.02 -3.06
N VAL A 38 -12.17 5.09 -3.26
CA VAL A 38 -11.51 4.33 -2.20
C VAL A 38 -10.05 4.75 -2.12
N LEU A 39 -9.62 5.24 -0.96
CA LEU A 39 -8.21 5.52 -0.66
C LEU A 39 -7.40 4.21 -0.75
N LYS A 40 -6.33 4.20 -1.55
CA LYS A 40 -5.46 3.02 -1.70
C LYS A 40 -4.02 3.41 -2.02
N ASN A 41 -3.22 3.65 -0.98
CA ASN A 41 -1.78 3.86 -1.14
C ASN A 41 -1.03 2.52 -1.17
N ILE A 42 -0.02 2.40 -2.02
CA ILE A 42 0.83 1.21 -2.15
C ILE A 42 2.27 1.69 -1.98
N PRO A 43 2.82 1.59 -0.76
CA PRO A 43 4.14 2.13 -0.47
C PRO A 43 5.24 1.27 -1.10
N ASP A 44 6.36 1.89 -1.45
CA ASP A 44 7.59 1.15 -1.73
C ASP A 44 8.35 0.79 -0.45
N ALA A 45 9.43 0.01 -0.60
CA ALA A 45 10.26 -0.44 0.52
C ALA A 45 10.88 0.72 1.32
N SER A 46 11.24 1.82 0.65
CA SER A 46 11.88 2.98 1.29
C SER A 46 10.86 3.81 2.08
N GLU A 47 9.67 4.03 1.52
CA GLU A 47 8.57 4.72 2.19
C GLU A 47 8.13 3.96 3.45
N LEU A 48 8.02 2.63 3.36
CA LEU A 48 7.69 1.80 4.51
C LEU A 48 8.82 1.83 5.57
N ALA A 49 10.08 1.80 5.15
CA ALA A 49 11.22 1.90 6.06
C ALA A 49 11.24 3.23 6.80
N ASP A 50 10.96 4.33 6.11
CA ASP A 50 10.88 5.65 6.72
C ASP A 50 9.69 5.77 7.68
N ALA A 51 8.52 5.26 7.30
CA ALA A 51 7.34 5.26 8.15
C ALA A 51 7.53 4.44 9.44
N LEU A 52 8.36 3.39 9.41
CA LEU A 52 8.60 2.50 10.54
C LEU A 52 9.92 2.76 11.28
N ARG A 53 10.71 3.76 10.86
CA ARG A 53 12.08 4.02 11.33
C ARG A 53 12.23 4.02 12.86
N ASP A 54 11.28 4.63 13.56
CA ASP A 54 11.37 4.77 15.03
C ASP A 54 10.79 3.58 15.80
N SER A 55 9.97 2.75 15.15
CA SER A 55 9.20 1.68 15.80
C SER A 55 9.62 0.27 15.39
N ALA A 56 10.43 0.13 14.34
CA ALA A 56 10.85 -1.16 13.80
C ALA A 56 12.38 -1.28 13.64
N ARG A 57 12.87 -2.51 13.72
CA ARG A 57 14.24 -2.92 13.46
C ARG A 57 14.22 -4.18 12.61
N SER A 58 15.31 -4.42 11.88
CA SER A 58 15.45 -5.60 11.02
C SER A 58 14.28 -5.73 10.03
N LEU A 59 13.90 -4.62 9.39
CA LEU A 59 12.86 -4.60 8.37
C LEU A 59 13.33 -5.40 7.15
N GLU A 60 12.53 -6.36 6.74
CA GLU A 60 12.65 -7.09 5.49
C GLU A 60 11.38 -6.82 4.68
N PHE A 61 11.56 -6.43 3.41
CA PHE A 61 10.47 -6.18 2.48
C PHE A 61 10.61 -7.13 1.29
N VAL A 62 9.55 -7.86 0.98
CA VAL A 62 9.53 -8.84 -0.11
C VAL A 62 8.36 -8.54 -1.01
N GLU A 63 8.67 -8.34 -2.29
CA GLU A 63 7.67 -8.27 -3.36
C GLU A 63 7.45 -9.65 -3.96
N LEU A 64 6.19 -10.05 -4.02
CA LEU A 64 5.70 -11.19 -4.77
C LEU A 64 4.99 -10.65 -6.03
N GLU A 65 4.47 -11.56 -6.85
CA GLU A 65 3.80 -11.20 -8.10
C GLU A 65 2.64 -10.20 -7.89
N TYR A 66 1.74 -10.50 -6.96
CA TYR A 66 0.52 -9.72 -6.68
C TYR A 66 0.47 -9.07 -5.29
N PHE A 67 1.43 -9.39 -4.44
CA PHE A 67 1.45 -8.99 -3.04
C PHE A 67 2.84 -8.49 -2.66
N TRP A 68 2.91 -7.77 -1.56
CA TRP A 68 4.15 -7.58 -0.83
C TRP A 68 3.91 -7.92 0.64
N TYR A 69 4.96 -8.28 1.35
CA TYR A 69 4.91 -8.34 2.79
C TYR A 69 6.18 -7.72 3.38
N ALA A 70 6.03 -7.24 4.61
CA ALA A 70 7.13 -6.74 5.40
C ALA A 70 7.17 -7.42 6.76
N SER A 71 8.32 -8.03 7.07
CA SER A 71 8.64 -8.60 8.37
C SER A 71 9.57 -7.64 9.12
N TYR A 72 9.38 -7.50 10.43
CA TYR A 72 10.21 -6.62 11.25
C TYR A 72 10.10 -7.00 12.72
N ARG A 73 11.08 -6.61 13.51
CA ARG A 73 11.03 -6.62 14.97
C ARG A 73 10.60 -5.25 15.46
N LEU A 74 9.75 -5.20 16.47
CA LEU A 74 9.49 -3.93 17.15
C LEU A 74 10.78 -3.44 17.79
N ALA A 75 11.06 -2.15 17.66
CA ALA A 75 12.08 -1.50 18.48
C ALA A 75 11.62 -1.66 19.94
N GLY A 76 12.36 -2.45 20.73
CA GLY A 76 12.13 -2.54 22.17
C GLY A 76 12.29 -1.16 22.80
N ARG A 77 11.62 -0.96 23.94
CA ARG A 77 11.93 0.19 24.79
C ARG A 77 13.30 0.02 25.43
#